data_AF-A0A5B2VR64-F1
#
_entry.id   AF-A0A5B2VR64-F1
#
_cell.length_a   1.000
_cell.length_b   1.000
_cell.length_c   1.000
_cell.angle_alpha   90.00
_cell.angle_beta   90.00
_cell.angle_gamma   90.00
#
_symmetry.space_group_name_H-M   'P 1'
#
loop_
_entity.id
_entity.type
_entity.pdbx_description
1 polymer ?
#
loop_
_entity_poly.entity_id
_entity_poly.type
_entity_poly.pdbx_seq_one_letter_code
_entity_poly.pdbx_strand_id
1 'polypeptide(L)'
;MECSKGERLRPRANGCHDRGPPHLGQSRPRAFGHRSASVESLSNQLGRFRRLLDRRTECRGGRRSDREHRQGGRENRYVRRAFAVRTALITALVATLIGTAAHAHDPSFDRIPPQTREELIAAGKRVHGGFGTLVALGIRIGTDAAERLGAGPREVDVTYFDSPAAPCACIVDGITVATAASPGQRTLRIAPEPAGYGLLARVVIRHRRTGRAVEAAVPLEVLPGMSEVNAREEGVRWAYVMHADRDEHFTLTDLPAKP
;
A
#
# COMPACT_ATOMS: atom_id res chain seq x y z
N MET A 1 -1.91 72.39 -35.25
CA MET A 1 -0.53 72.52 -35.76
C MET A 1 0.37 72.19 -34.58
N GLU A 2 1.17 71.13 -34.50
CA GLU A 2 1.72 70.21 -35.48
C GLU A 2 1.76 68.79 -34.87
N CYS A 3 1.36 67.79 -35.65
CA CYS A 3 1.62 66.38 -35.37
C CYS A 3 3.03 66.04 -35.88
N SER A 4 3.92 65.57 -34.99
CA SER A 4 5.22 65.02 -35.40
C SER A 4 5.24 63.50 -35.23
N LYS A 5 5.32 62.84 -36.39
CA LYS A 5 6.15 61.67 -36.77
C LYS A 5 6.80 60.92 -35.58
N GLY A 6 6.63 59.62 -35.38
CA GLY A 6 6.54 58.56 -36.37
C GLY A 6 7.82 57.72 -36.29
N GLU A 7 7.79 56.59 -35.59
CA GLU A 7 8.87 55.60 -35.66
C GLU A 7 8.27 54.19 -35.66
N ARG A 8 8.42 53.52 -36.81
CA ARG A 8 7.94 52.15 -37.08
C ARG A 8 9.04 51.17 -36.68
N LEU A 9 8.85 50.45 -35.58
CA LEU A 9 9.64 49.27 -35.28
C LEU A 9 9.17 48.09 -36.14
N ARG A 10 10.07 47.61 -37.00
CA ARG A 10 9.88 46.40 -37.82
C ARG A 10 10.01 45.15 -36.92
N PRO A 11 9.17 44.12 -37.07
CA PRO A 11 9.39 42.85 -36.40
C PRO A 11 10.53 42.07 -37.06
N ARG A 12 11.48 41.59 -36.24
CA ARG A 12 12.49 40.60 -36.63
C ARG A 12 11.82 39.22 -36.75
N ALA A 13 11.83 38.67 -37.95
CA ALA A 13 11.51 37.27 -38.19
C ALA A 13 12.66 36.39 -37.68
N ASN A 14 12.45 35.68 -36.58
CA ASN A 14 13.34 34.60 -36.16
C ASN A 14 12.83 33.31 -36.80
N GLY A 15 13.66 32.72 -37.66
CA GLY A 15 13.38 31.47 -38.37
C GLY A 15 13.26 30.29 -37.42
N CYS A 16 12.13 29.60 -37.52
CA CYS A 16 11.95 28.25 -36.99
C CYS A 16 12.70 27.28 -37.91
N HIS A 17 13.80 26.71 -37.43
CA HIS A 17 14.36 25.50 -38.01
C HIS A 17 13.58 24.30 -37.48
N ASP A 18 12.78 23.71 -38.35
CA ASP A 18 12.23 22.36 -38.22
C ASP A 18 13.38 21.36 -38.06
N ARG A 19 13.54 20.84 -36.84
CA ARG A 19 14.27 19.59 -36.59
C ARG A 19 13.21 18.53 -36.30
N GLY A 20 12.93 17.71 -37.29
CA GLY A 20 12.05 16.55 -37.16
C GLY A 20 12.50 15.61 -36.03
N PRO A 21 11.57 14.88 -35.40
CA PRO A 21 11.88 14.01 -34.29
C PRO A 21 12.73 12.80 -34.76
N PRO A 22 13.72 12.36 -33.97
CA PRO A 22 14.45 11.14 -34.26
C PRO A 22 13.51 9.93 -34.14
N HIS A 23 13.54 9.07 -35.16
CA HIS A 23 12.85 7.79 -35.18
C HIS A 23 13.25 6.95 -33.96
N LEU A 24 12.29 6.73 -33.05
CA LEU A 24 12.42 5.78 -31.95
C LEU A 24 12.42 4.36 -32.51
N GLY A 25 13.57 3.69 -32.36
CA GLY A 25 13.74 2.28 -32.67
C GLY A 25 12.83 1.41 -31.80
N GLN A 26 12.02 0.59 -32.48
CA GLN A 26 11.18 -0.43 -31.88
C GLN A 26 12.04 -1.48 -31.15
N SER A 27 12.17 -1.34 -29.84
CA SER A 27 12.72 -2.38 -28.98
C SER A 27 11.59 -3.34 -28.59
N ARG A 28 11.70 -4.59 -29.06
CA ARG A 28 10.77 -5.67 -28.74
C ARG A 28 10.77 -5.93 -27.22
N PRO A 29 9.60 -6.11 -26.56
CA PRO A 29 9.54 -6.48 -25.17
C PRO A 29 10.06 -7.92 -24.98
N ARG A 30 11.06 -8.09 -24.10
CA ARG A 30 11.46 -9.41 -23.59
C ARG A 30 10.42 -9.85 -22.56
N ALA A 31 9.75 -10.96 -22.83
CA ALA A 31 8.86 -11.62 -21.89
C ALA A 31 9.65 -12.07 -20.65
N PHE A 32 9.46 -11.39 -19.51
CA PHE A 32 9.88 -11.87 -18.21
C PHE A 32 8.81 -12.85 -17.69
N GLY A 33 9.05 -14.14 -17.86
CA GLY A 33 8.22 -15.19 -17.29
C GLY A 33 8.39 -15.26 -15.77
N HIS A 34 7.42 -14.75 -15.03
CA HIS A 34 7.29 -15.02 -13.60
C HIS A 34 6.89 -16.49 -13.40
N ARG A 35 7.83 -17.32 -12.94
CA ARG A 35 7.50 -18.63 -12.36
C ARG A 35 7.07 -18.41 -10.92
N SER A 36 5.77 -18.27 -10.69
CA SER A 36 5.17 -18.48 -9.37
C SER A 36 5.27 -19.97 -9.02
N ALA A 37 6.02 -20.32 -7.97
CA ALA A 37 5.94 -21.65 -7.38
C ALA A 37 4.52 -21.81 -6.81
N SER A 38 3.72 -22.69 -7.42
CA SER A 38 2.36 -22.98 -6.95
C SER A 38 2.42 -23.67 -5.58
N VAL A 39 1.37 -23.45 -4.77
CA VAL A 39 1.19 -24.06 -3.45
C VAL A 39 1.24 -25.60 -3.49
N GLU A 40 0.97 -26.20 -4.65
CA GLU A 40 1.12 -27.64 -4.90
C GLU A 40 2.58 -28.13 -4.92
N SER A 41 3.55 -27.26 -5.21
CA SER A 41 4.97 -27.63 -5.18
C SER A 41 5.47 -27.83 -3.74
N LEU A 42 4.91 -27.09 -2.78
CA LEU A 42 5.28 -27.18 -1.36
C LEU A 42 4.60 -28.37 -0.67
N SER A 43 3.36 -28.72 -1.04
CA SER A 43 2.68 -29.92 -0.50
C SER A 43 3.40 -31.21 -0.92
N ASN A 44 3.93 -31.25 -2.15
CA ASN A 44 4.68 -32.38 -2.67
C ASN A 44 6.06 -32.57 -2.00
N GLN A 45 6.70 -31.48 -1.55
CA GLN A 45 7.96 -31.58 -0.78
C GLN A 45 7.74 -32.13 0.64
N LEU A 46 6.68 -31.67 1.33
CA LEU A 46 6.35 -32.16 2.68
C LEU A 46 5.89 -33.63 2.66
N GLY A 47 5.22 -34.07 1.60
CA GLY A 47 4.84 -35.48 1.41
C GLY A 47 6.02 -36.45 1.19
N ARG A 48 7.20 -35.98 0.74
CA ARG A 48 8.41 -36.83 0.64
C ARG A 48 9.11 -37.00 1.98
N PHE A 49 9.10 -35.99 2.84
CA PHE A 49 9.73 -36.07 4.16
C PHE A 49 9.04 -37.06 5.08
N ARG A 50 7.69 -37.11 5.04
CA ARG A 50 6.91 -38.05 5.86
C ARG A 50 7.19 -39.52 5.51
N ARG A 51 7.38 -39.84 4.23
CA ARG A 51 7.75 -41.19 3.76
C ARG A 51 9.16 -41.65 4.13
N LEU A 52 10.07 -40.72 4.43
CA LEU A 52 11.43 -41.06 4.90
C LEU A 52 11.47 -41.39 6.39
N LEU A 53 10.53 -40.85 7.18
CA LEU A 53 10.43 -41.16 8.61
C LEU A 53 9.74 -42.51 8.85
N ASP A 54 8.74 -42.88 8.04
CA ASP A 54 8.03 -44.16 8.18
C ASP A 54 8.87 -45.38 7.71
N ARG A 55 9.87 -45.20 6.84
CA ARG A 55 10.75 -46.32 6.40
C ARG A 55 11.80 -46.76 7.42
N ARG A 56 11.94 -46.06 8.55
CA ARG A 56 12.96 -46.41 9.55
C ARG A 56 12.46 -47.37 10.64
N THR A 57 11.18 -47.73 10.65
CA THR A 57 10.57 -48.59 11.67
C THR A 57 10.37 -50.05 11.27
N GLU A 58 10.59 -50.44 10.00
CA GLU A 58 10.23 -51.80 9.53
C GLU A 58 11.39 -52.80 9.33
N CYS A 59 12.65 -52.41 9.51
CA CYS A 59 13.77 -53.36 9.37
C CYS A 59 14.37 -53.77 10.72
N ARG A 60 13.61 -54.49 11.55
CA ARG A 60 14.18 -55.25 12.69
C ARG A 60 13.28 -56.39 13.17
N GLY A 61 12.86 -57.26 12.27
CA GLY A 61 12.20 -58.52 12.59
C GLY A 61 12.93 -59.70 11.95
N GLY A 62 13.88 -60.31 12.67
CA GLY A 62 14.63 -61.44 12.11
C GLY A 62 15.56 -62.14 13.10
N ARG A 63 14.99 -63.13 13.82
CA ARG A 63 15.63 -64.33 14.40
C ARG A 63 16.82 -64.13 15.36
N ARG A 64 16.57 -64.30 16.65
CA ARG A 64 17.55 -64.95 17.54
C ARG A 64 16.87 -65.81 18.59
N SER A 65 17.22 -67.09 18.47
CA SER A 65 17.05 -68.27 19.32
C SER A 65 16.80 -68.08 20.81
N ASP A 66 15.97 -69.00 21.30
CA ASP A 66 15.90 -69.53 22.66
C ASP A 66 17.27 -69.64 23.35
N ARG A 67 17.51 -68.77 24.32
CA ARG A 67 18.26 -69.07 25.56
C ARG A 67 18.17 -67.87 26.50
N GLU A 68 18.16 -68.17 27.79
CA GLU A 68 18.23 -67.25 28.94
C GLU A 68 16.90 -66.70 29.46
N HIS A 69 16.15 -67.65 30.04
CA HIS A 69 15.51 -67.45 31.32
C HIS A 69 16.51 -66.92 32.38
N ARG A 70 16.03 -65.98 33.20
CA ARG A 70 16.62 -65.39 34.43
C ARG A 70 17.61 -64.22 34.25
N GLN A 71 17.07 -63.03 33.95
CA GLN A 71 17.51 -61.77 34.57
C GLN A 71 16.52 -60.60 34.30
N GLY A 72 15.21 -60.89 34.32
CA GLY A 72 14.18 -59.87 34.19
C GLY A 72 13.87 -59.21 35.54
N GLY A 73 14.23 -57.95 35.74
CA GLY A 73 13.65 -57.19 36.87
C GLY A 73 14.24 -55.83 37.21
N ARG A 74 15.49 -55.52 36.85
CA ARG A 74 16.13 -54.25 37.26
C ARG A 74 16.43 -53.26 36.14
N GLU A 75 16.62 -53.71 34.90
CA GLU A 75 16.98 -52.81 33.78
C GLU A 75 15.80 -52.01 33.20
N ASN A 76 14.56 -52.47 33.38
CA ASN A 76 13.40 -51.88 32.71
C ASN A 76 12.89 -50.57 33.36
N ARG A 77 13.40 -50.21 34.55
CA ARG A 77 13.04 -48.94 35.21
C ARG A 77 13.90 -47.75 34.74
N TYR A 78 15.12 -48.00 34.26
CA TYR A 78 16.02 -46.93 33.83
C TYR A 78 15.64 -46.41 32.44
N VAL A 79 15.32 -47.31 31.52
CA VAL A 79 14.92 -46.96 30.14
C VAL A 79 13.57 -46.24 30.11
N ARG A 80 12.63 -46.62 30.97
CA ARG A 80 11.31 -45.95 31.08
C ARG A 80 11.38 -44.54 31.69
N ARG A 81 12.31 -44.29 32.62
CA ARG A 81 12.54 -42.93 33.16
C ARG A 81 13.25 -42.03 32.16
N ALA A 82 14.21 -42.55 31.40
CA ALA A 82 14.93 -41.78 30.38
C ALA A 82 14.02 -41.34 29.21
N PHE A 83 13.01 -42.14 28.86
CA PHE A 83 12.06 -41.79 27.80
C PHE A 83 11.10 -40.68 28.26
N ALA A 84 10.54 -40.78 29.47
CA ALA A 84 9.61 -39.78 30.01
C ALA A 84 10.25 -38.38 30.18
N VAL A 85 11.52 -38.32 30.62
CA VAL A 85 12.25 -37.05 30.79
C VAL A 85 12.57 -36.39 29.44
N ARG A 86 12.91 -37.19 28.41
CA ARG A 86 13.18 -36.67 27.06
C ARG A 86 11.93 -36.16 26.37
N THR A 87 10.78 -36.83 26.52
CA THR A 87 9.51 -36.35 25.96
C THR A 87 9.06 -35.06 26.63
N ALA A 88 9.18 -34.94 27.96
CA ALA A 88 8.84 -33.71 28.68
C ALA A 88 9.72 -32.51 28.27
N LEU A 89 11.03 -32.72 28.09
CA LEU A 89 11.95 -31.66 27.63
C LEU A 89 11.68 -31.20 26.20
N ILE A 90 11.35 -32.12 25.28
CA ILE A 90 11.02 -31.76 23.89
C ILE A 90 9.70 -30.99 23.83
N THR A 91 8.67 -31.39 24.60
CA THR A 91 7.39 -30.65 24.63
C THR A 91 7.56 -29.25 25.23
N ALA A 92 8.39 -29.09 26.27
CA ALA A 92 8.69 -27.78 26.86
C ALA A 92 9.48 -26.86 25.91
N LEU A 93 10.42 -27.42 25.13
CA LEU A 93 11.20 -26.67 24.14
C LEU A 93 10.35 -26.24 22.92
N VAL A 94 9.44 -27.10 22.46
CA VAL A 94 8.50 -26.78 21.37
C VAL A 94 7.45 -25.75 21.82
N ALA A 95 6.96 -25.83 23.06
CA ALA A 95 6.04 -24.83 23.61
C ALA A 95 6.70 -23.44 23.76
N THR A 96 7.99 -23.38 24.10
CA THR A 96 8.73 -22.11 24.20
C THR A 96 9.12 -21.52 22.83
N LEU A 97 9.36 -22.35 21.81
CA LEU A 97 9.66 -21.88 20.45
C LEU A 97 8.40 -21.46 19.66
N ILE A 98 7.23 -22.02 19.96
CA ILE A 98 5.96 -21.58 19.34
C ILE A 98 5.37 -20.35 20.04
N GLY A 99 5.63 -20.17 21.34
CA GLY A 99 5.09 -19.05 22.13
C GLY A 99 5.70 -17.67 21.82
N THR A 100 6.88 -17.58 21.20
CA THR A 100 7.55 -16.29 20.93
C THR A 100 7.25 -15.70 19.56
N ALA A 101 6.70 -16.47 18.61
CA ALA A 101 6.36 -15.96 17.29
C ALA A 101 5.00 -15.24 17.24
N ALA A 102 4.16 -15.38 18.28
CA ALA A 102 2.80 -14.79 18.30
C ALA A 102 2.73 -13.37 18.89
N HIS A 103 3.83 -12.81 19.39
CA HIS A 103 3.86 -11.51 20.08
C HIS A 103 4.54 -10.37 19.30
N ALA A 104 4.86 -10.58 18.01
CA ALA A 104 5.34 -9.51 17.13
C ALA A 104 4.24 -8.89 16.25
N HIS A 105 2.97 -9.20 16.51
CA HIS A 105 1.86 -8.38 16.03
C HIS A 105 1.51 -7.39 17.15
N ASP A 106 2.07 -6.19 17.01
CA ASP A 106 1.79 -5.03 17.85
C ASP A 106 0.26 -4.88 18.05
N PRO A 107 -0.25 -5.03 19.28
CA PRO A 107 -1.67 -4.94 19.54
C PRO A 107 -2.10 -3.48 19.37
N SER A 108 -3.21 -3.27 18.65
CA SER A 108 -3.98 -2.02 18.58
C SER A 108 -3.37 -0.82 17.84
N PHE A 109 -3.24 -0.94 16.51
CA PHE A 109 -3.41 0.23 15.61
C PHE A 109 -4.87 0.75 15.59
N ASP A 110 -5.78 0.11 16.34
CA ASP A 110 -7.22 0.34 16.30
C ASP A 110 -7.65 1.74 16.79
N ARG A 111 -6.75 2.49 17.42
CA ARG A 111 -6.97 3.90 17.75
C ARG A 111 -5.68 4.70 17.59
N ILE A 112 -5.38 5.08 16.36
CA ILE A 112 -4.53 6.26 16.14
C ILE A 112 -5.34 7.45 16.70
N PRO A 113 -4.84 8.16 17.73
CA PRO A 113 -5.54 9.34 18.24
C PRO A 113 -5.77 10.33 17.09
N PRO A 114 -6.83 11.18 17.16
CA PRO A 114 -7.07 12.19 16.15
C PRO A 114 -5.78 12.98 15.91
N GLN A 115 -5.26 12.92 14.69
CA GLN A 115 -3.99 13.56 14.37
C GLN A 115 -4.20 15.08 14.37
N THR A 116 -3.30 15.79 15.04
CA THR A 116 -3.28 17.25 15.02
C THR A 116 -2.92 17.76 13.62
N ARG A 117 -3.26 19.02 13.34
CA ARG A 117 -2.85 19.70 12.11
C ARG A 117 -1.35 19.61 11.89
N GLU A 118 -0.56 19.90 12.91
CA GLU A 118 0.91 19.93 12.84
C GLU A 118 1.47 18.54 12.53
N GLU A 119 0.89 17.48 13.10
CA GLU A 119 1.27 16.10 12.79
C GLU A 119 0.93 15.71 11.35
N LEU A 120 -0.24 16.11 10.85
CA LEU A 120 -0.66 15.86 9.47
C LEU A 120 0.23 16.61 8.47
N ILE A 121 0.57 17.88 8.74
CA ILE A 121 1.52 18.65 7.95
C ILE A 121 2.90 17.96 7.96
N ALA A 122 3.40 17.59 9.13
CA ALA A 122 4.70 16.92 9.27
C ALA A 122 4.73 15.54 8.58
N ALA A 123 3.62 14.79 8.63
CA ALA A 123 3.47 13.52 7.92
C ALA A 123 3.47 13.74 6.40
N GLY A 124 2.68 14.69 5.91
CA GLY A 124 2.64 15.08 4.49
C GLY A 124 4.02 15.45 3.96
N LYS A 125 4.78 16.27 4.70
CA LYS A 125 6.16 16.65 4.35
C LYS A 125 7.09 15.45 4.25
N ARG A 126 7.00 14.51 5.19
CA ARG A 126 7.87 13.32 5.21
C ARG A 126 7.58 12.37 4.05
N VAL A 127 6.31 12.21 3.69
CA VAL A 127 5.91 11.33 2.58
C VAL A 127 6.23 11.97 1.23
N HIS A 128 5.87 13.25 1.06
CA HIS A 128 5.92 13.92 -0.24
C HIS A 128 7.27 14.63 -0.53
N GLY A 129 7.99 15.06 0.51
CA GLY A 129 9.16 15.93 0.39
C GLY A 129 8.86 17.43 0.53
N GLY A 130 7.58 17.80 0.73
CA GLY A 130 7.13 19.17 0.95
C GLY A 130 5.63 19.20 1.31
N PHE A 131 5.11 20.37 1.69
CA PHE A 131 3.68 20.53 2.01
C PHE A 131 2.99 21.57 1.11
N GLY A 132 2.42 21.11 0.01
CA GLY A 132 1.60 21.94 -0.89
C GLY A 132 0.10 21.78 -0.63
N THR A 133 -0.69 22.68 -1.20
CA THR A 133 -2.16 22.64 -1.18
C THR A 133 -2.74 21.33 -1.73
N LEU A 134 -2.11 20.72 -2.74
CA LEU A 134 -2.55 19.41 -3.26
C LEU A 134 -2.34 18.26 -2.26
N VAL A 135 -1.30 18.31 -1.42
CA VAL A 135 -1.10 17.34 -0.34
C VAL A 135 -2.18 17.53 0.73
N ALA A 136 -2.44 18.78 1.13
CA ALA A 136 -3.54 19.10 2.05
C ALA A 136 -4.90 18.63 1.50
N LEU A 137 -5.13 18.81 0.19
CA LEU A 137 -6.37 18.37 -0.48
C LEU A 137 -6.51 16.85 -0.43
N GLY A 138 -5.43 16.11 -0.67
CA GLY A 138 -5.42 14.67 -0.52
C GLY A 138 -5.75 14.20 0.89
N ILE A 139 -5.21 14.89 1.91
CA ILE A 139 -5.54 14.61 3.32
C ILE A 139 -7.03 14.82 3.55
N ARG A 140 -7.59 15.97 3.11
CA ARG A 140 -9.01 16.28 3.27
C ARG A 140 -9.91 15.24 2.60
N ILE A 141 -9.63 14.90 1.34
CA ILE A 141 -10.38 13.88 0.59
C ILE A 141 -10.34 12.54 1.32
N GLY A 142 -9.15 12.12 1.78
CA GLY A 142 -8.99 10.85 2.48
C GLY A 142 -9.75 10.80 3.81
N THR A 143 -9.67 11.87 4.61
CA THR A 143 -10.37 11.98 5.90
C THR A 143 -11.88 12.00 5.71
N ASP A 144 -12.42 12.86 4.84
CA ASP A 144 -13.86 12.98 4.57
C ASP A 144 -14.43 11.66 4.03
N ALA A 145 -13.69 10.97 3.16
CA ALA A 145 -14.09 9.68 2.62
C ALA A 145 -14.08 8.57 3.68
N ALA A 146 -13.04 8.51 4.52
CA ALA A 146 -12.95 7.54 5.60
C ALA A 146 -14.09 7.72 6.62
N GLU A 147 -14.39 8.97 6.99
CA GLU A 147 -15.51 9.31 7.87
C GLU A 147 -16.85 8.88 7.26
N ARG A 148 -17.12 9.26 5.99
CA ARG A 148 -18.36 8.91 5.29
C ARG A 148 -18.57 7.39 5.14
N LEU A 149 -17.47 6.64 5.00
CA LEU A 149 -17.50 5.19 4.91
C LEU A 149 -17.53 4.50 6.28
N GLY A 150 -17.26 5.21 7.37
CA GLY A 150 -17.04 4.63 8.70
C GLY A 150 -15.83 3.69 8.71
N ALA A 151 -14.78 4.03 7.97
CA ALA A 151 -13.60 3.20 7.77
C ALA A 151 -12.43 3.68 8.62
N GLY A 152 -11.74 2.73 9.26
CA GLY A 152 -10.48 2.96 9.97
C GLY A 152 -9.25 2.92 9.05
N PRO A 153 -8.05 3.12 9.63
CA PRO A 153 -6.79 3.02 8.90
C PRO A 153 -6.67 1.66 8.18
N ARG A 154 -6.22 1.67 6.91
CA ARG A 154 -6.01 0.46 6.08
C ARG A 154 -7.29 -0.34 5.73
N GLU A 155 -8.46 0.19 6.05
CA GLU A 155 -9.74 -0.46 5.75
C GLU A 155 -10.32 -0.09 4.37
N VAL A 156 -9.62 0.78 3.63
CA VAL A 156 -10.04 1.25 2.30
C VAL A 156 -9.06 0.83 1.20
N ASP A 157 -9.61 0.56 0.02
CA ASP A 157 -8.89 0.53 -1.25
C ASP A 157 -9.08 1.86 -1.97
N VAL A 158 -8.00 2.42 -2.50
CA VAL A 158 -7.95 3.68 -3.22
C VAL A 158 -7.56 3.43 -4.66
N THR A 159 -8.36 3.92 -5.59
CA THR A 159 -8.03 4.00 -7.02
C THR A 159 -7.99 5.46 -7.42
N TYR A 160 -6.80 5.95 -7.78
CA TYR A 160 -6.59 7.32 -8.23
C TYR A 160 -6.54 7.36 -9.75
N PHE A 161 -7.27 8.28 -10.36
CA PHE A 161 -7.25 8.55 -11.79
C PHE A 161 -6.64 9.94 -11.98
N ASP A 162 -5.55 10.00 -12.73
CA ASP A 162 -4.79 11.23 -12.93
C ASP A 162 -5.27 12.00 -14.17
N SER A 163 -5.00 13.29 -14.21
CA SER A 163 -5.23 14.11 -15.39
C SER A 163 -3.91 14.40 -16.10
N PRO A 164 -3.84 14.32 -17.44
CA PRO A 164 -2.66 14.80 -18.17
C PRO A 164 -2.36 16.28 -17.95
N ALA A 165 -3.35 17.06 -17.49
CA ALA A 165 -3.18 18.47 -17.11
C ALA A 165 -2.69 18.66 -15.68
N ALA A 166 -2.65 17.61 -14.85
CA ALA A 166 -2.14 17.69 -13.50
C ALA A 166 -0.60 17.82 -13.53
N PRO A 167 -0.01 18.75 -12.76
CA PRO A 167 1.45 18.88 -12.72
C PRO A 167 2.14 17.70 -12.01
N CYS A 168 1.43 17.06 -11.08
CA CYS A 168 1.86 15.92 -10.29
C CYS A 168 0.66 15.22 -9.64
N ALA A 169 0.80 13.94 -9.31
CA ALA A 169 -0.17 13.18 -8.52
C ALA A 169 -0.07 13.46 -7.00
N CYS A 170 0.23 14.71 -6.60
CA CYS A 170 0.51 15.09 -5.21
C CYS A 170 -0.66 14.83 -4.23
N ILE A 171 -1.89 14.75 -4.74
CA ILE A 171 -3.11 14.40 -3.98
C ILE A 171 -2.99 12.97 -3.41
N VAL A 172 -2.35 12.05 -4.13
CA VAL A 172 -2.19 10.64 -3.75
C VAL A 172 -1.43 10.50 -2.43
N ASP A 173 -0.41 11.32 -2.22
CA ASP A 173 0.41 11.29 -1.00
C ASP A 173 -0.40 11.75 0.22
N GLY A 174 -1.25 12.77 0.05
CA GLY A 174 -2.17 13.21 1.09
C GLY A 174 -3.19 12.13 1.46
N ILE A 175 -3.76 11.44 0.46
CA ILE A 175 -4.68 10.32 0.70
C ILE A 175 -3.98 9.18 1.44
N THR A 176 -2.72 8.91 1.08
CA THR A 176 -1.88 7.90 1.77
C THR A 176 -1.72 8.25 3.24
N VAL A 177 -1.45 9.52 3.57
CA VAL A 177 -1.35 10.00 4.95
C VAL A 177 -2.68 9.81 5.70
N ALA A 178 -3.81 10.19 5.10
CA ALA A 178 -5.11 10.15 5.77
C ALA A 178 -5.69 8.74 5.96
N THR A 179 -5.43 7.83 5.02
CA THR A 179 -6.11 6.51 4.99
C THR A 179 -5.19 5.33 5.30
N ALA A 180 -3.88 5.57 5.33
CA ALA A 180 -2.83 4.55 5.32
C ALA A 180 -2.88 3.60 4.11
N ALA A 181 -3.69 3.88 3.08
CA ALA A 181 -3.68 3.11 1.84
C ALA A 181 -2.37 3.38 1.09
N SER A 182 -1.69 2.34 0.59
CA SER A 182 -0.38 2.50 -0.05
C SER A 182 -0.13 1.47 -1.15
N PRO A 183 0.75 1.78 -2.13
CA PRO A 183 1.17 0.81 -3.15
C PRO A 183 1.76 -0.46 -2.55
N GLY A 184 2.57 -0.33 -1.48
CA GLY A 184 3.21 -1.47 -0.80
C GLY A 184 2.21 -2.44 -0.17
N GLN A 185 1.08 -1.92 0.32
CA GLN A 185 -0.02 -2.73 0.84
C GLN A 185 -0.99 -3.21 -0.24
N ARG A 186 -0.81 -2.78 -1.49
CA ARG A 186 -1.72 -3.01 -2.62
C ARG A 186 -3.14 -2.48 -2.38
N THR A 187 -3.29 -1.54 -1.47
CA THR A 187 -4.56 -0.84 -1.16
C THR A 187 -4.64 0.50 -1.87
N LEU A 188 -3.59 0.94 -2.56
CA LEU A 188 -3.60 2.12 -3.40
C LEU A 188 -3.03 1.79 -4.78
N ARG A 189 -3.73 2.21 -5.83
CA ARG A 189 -3.28 2.12 -7.22
C ARG A 189 -3.61 3.39 -8.00
N ILE A 190 -2.76 3.70 -8.97
CA ILE A 190 -3.04 4.69 -10.00
C ILE A 190 -3.61 3.94 -11.20
N ALA A 191 -4.80 4.34 -11.64
CA ALA A 191 -5.46 3.77 -12.81
C ALA A 191 -4.78 4.27 -14.09
N PRO A 192 -4.67 3.43 -15.13
CA PRO A 192 -4.15 3.85 -16.43
C PRO A 192 -5.13 4.78 -17.16
N GLU A 193 -6.42 4.75 -16.83
CA GLU A 193 -7.42 5.65 -17.40
C GLU A 193 -7.33 7.06 -16.80
N PRO A 194 -7.58 8.11 -17.60
CA PRO A 194 -7.55 9.48 -17.10
C PRO A 194 -8.73 9.79 -16.17
N ALA A 195 -8.58 10.84 -15.36
CA ALA A 195 -9.59 11.34 -14.41
C ALA A 195 -10.95 11.61 -15.07
N GLY A 196 -10.94 12.18 -16.28
CA GLY A 196 -12.11 12.66 -17.00
C GLY A 196 -11.89 14.10 -17.49
N TYR A 197 -12.76 14.58 -18.38
CA TYR A 197 -12.69 15.95 -18.87
C TYR A 197 -12.99 16.97 -17.77
N GLY A 198 -12.22 18.06 -17.74
CA GLY A 198 -12.41 19.15 -16.76
C GLY A 198 -11.98 18.81 -15.33
N LEU A 199 -11.46 17.61 -15.08
CA LEU A 199 -10.97 17.20 -13.76
C LEU A 199 -9.45 17.26 -13.68
N LEU A 200 -8.97 17.73 -12.55
CA LEU A 200 -7.59 17.57 -12.12
C LEU A 200 -7.31 16.12 -11.69
N ALA A 201 -8.25 15.53 -10.95
CA ALA A 201 -8.15 14.19 -10.42
C ALA A 201 -9.55 13.61 -10.17
N ARG A 202 -9.64 12.29 -10.25
CA ARG A 202 -10.80 11.53 -9.77
C ARG A 202 -10.30 10.42 -8.86
N VAL A 203 -10.95 10.21 -7.72
CA VAL A 203 -10.50 9.26 -6.71
C VAL A 203 -11.66 8.40 -6.27
N VAL A 204 -11.54 7.08 -6.40
CA VAL A 204 -12.50 6.14 -5.86
C VAL A 204 -11.93 5.51 -4.60
N ILE A 205 -12.61 5.70 -3.47
CA ILE A 205 -12.24 5.15 -2.17
C ILE A 205 -13.32 4.16 -1.76
N ARG A 206 -12.93 2.90 -1.53
CA ARG A 206 -13.85 1.79 -1.26
C ARG A 206 -13.51 1.12 0.05
N HIS A 207 -14.48 0.98 0.94
CA HIS A 207 -14.30 0.20 2.15
C HIS A 207 -14.22 -1.30 1.79
N ARG A 208 -13.10 -1.93 2.15
CA ARG A 208 -12.75 -3.31 1.77
C ARG A 208 -13.73 -4.36 2.27
N ARG A 209 -14.33 -4.14 3.45
CA ARG A 209 -15.23 -5.10 4.08
C ARG A 209 -16.68 -4.94 3.62
N THR A 210 -17.17 -3.72 3.50
CA THR A 210 -18.57 -3.45 3.17
C THR A 210 -18.82 -3.28 1.68
N GLY A 211 -17.78 -3.04 0.89
CA GLY A 211 -17.89 -2.76 -0.55
C GLY A 211 -18.46 -1.38 -0.88
N ARG A 212 -18.94 -0.61 0.12
CA ARG A 212 -19.37 0.79 -0.04
C ARG A 212 -18.20 1.61 -0.57
N ALA A 213 -18.48 2.54 -1.47
CA ALA A 213 -17.47 3.41 -2.04
C ALA A 213 -17.98 4.84 -2.18
N VAL A 214 -17.04 5.77 -2.19
CA VAL A 214 -17.25 7.16 -2.54
C VAL A 214 -16.31 7.53 -3.68
N GLU A 215 -16.74 8.45 -4.53
CA GLU A 215 -15.92 9.08 -5.54
C GLU A 215 -15.71 10.54 -5.18
N ALA A 216 -14.45 10.96 -5.16
CA ALA A 216 -14.07 12.36 -5.12
C ALA A 216 -13.71 12.84 -6.54
N ALA A 217 -14.33 13.93 -6.99
CA ALA A 217 -13.98 14.58 -8.25
C ALA A 217 -13.40 15.97 -7.96
N VAL A 218 -12.16 16.21 -8.40
CA VAL A 218 -11.42 17.45 -8.19
C VAL A 218 -11.43 18.24 -9.50
N PRO A 219 -12.14 19.38 -9.59
CA PRO A 219 -12.16 20.21 -10.79
C PRO A 219 -10.78 20.75 -11.16
N LEU A 220 -10.47 20.90 -12.45
CA LEU A 220 -9.19 21.49 -12.90
C LEU A 220 -9.05 22.96 -12.50
N GLU A 221 -10.17 23.67 -12.39
CA GLU A 221 -10.27 25.09 -12.04
C GLU A 221 -9.77 25.44 -10.63
N VAL A 222 -9.54 24.45 -9.76
CA VAL A 222 -8.97 24.70 -8.42
C VAL A 222 -7.47 25.03 -8.47
N LEU A 223 -6.78 24.66 -9.55
CA LEU A 223 -5.32 24.77 -9.67
C LEU A 223 -4.79 26.21 -9.53
N PRO A 224 -5.37 27.25 -10.17
CA PRO A 224 -4.84 28.61 -10.06
C PRO A 224 -4.84 29.12 -8.62
N GLY A 225 -5.95 28.99 -7.89
CA GLY A 225 -6.03 29.43 -6.49
C GLY A 225 -5.08 28.63 -5.59
N MET A 226 -5.01 27.32 -5.78
CA MET A 226 -4.06 26.46 -5.06
C MET A 226 -2.60 26.83 -5.33
N SER A 227 -2.27 27.18 -6.57
CA SER A 227 -0.93 27.61 -6.99
C SER A 227 -0.54 28.95 -6.34
N GLU A 228 -1.47 29.91 -6.30
CA GLU A 228 -1.25 31.20 -5.66
C GLU A 228 -0.94 31.06 -4.17
N VAL A 229 -1.69 30.20 -3.48
CA VAL A 229 -1.55 29.98 -2.03
C VAL A 229 -0.28 29.20 -1.69
N ASN A 230 0.27 28.41 -2.61
CA ASN A 230 1.51 27.65 -2.37
C ASN A 230 2.75 28.52 -2.11
N ALA A 231 2.72 29.82 -2.43
CA ALA A 231 3.79 30.75 -2.05
C ALA A 231 3.72 31.19 -0.56
N ARG A 232 2.62 30.91 0.14
CA ARG A 232 2.39 31.30 1.55
C ARG A 232 2.94 30.24 2.50
N GLU A 233 2.90 30.49 3.80
CA GLU A 233 3.31 29.51 4.82
C GLU A 233 2.37 28.29 4.91
N GLU A 234 2.85 27.19 5.49
CA GLU A 234 2.16 25.89 5.51
C GLU A 234 0.81 25.94 6.22
N GLY A 235 0.69 26.72 7.29
CA GLY A 235 -0.58 26.91 8.02
C GLY A 235 -1.65 27.60 7.17
N VAL A 236 -1.26 28.54 6.30
CA VAL A 236 -2.18 29.21 5.37
C VAL A 236 -2.62 28.24 4.26
N ARG A 237 -1.70 27.45 3.72
CA ARG A 237 -2.02 26.40 2.72
C ARG A 237 -3.01 25.39 3.29
N TRP A 238 -2.78 24.97 4.54
CA TRP A 238 -3.70 24.09 5.27
C TRP A 238 -5.08 24.73 5.42
N ALA A 239 -5.15 25.95 5.97
CA ALA A 239 -6.42 26.63 6.23
C ALA A 239 -7.23 26.87 4.95
N TYR A 240 -6.56 27.27 3.86
CA TYR A 240 -7.18 27.43 2.54
C TYR A 240 -7.93 26.16 2.12
N VAL A 241 -7.29 24.99 2.28
CA VAL A 241 -7.92 23.73 1.89
C VAL A 241 -8.92 23.22 2.91
N MET A 242 -8.63 23.31 4.21
CA MET A 242 -9.41 22.63 5.25
C MET A 242 -10.62 23.42 5.74
N HIS A 243 -10.62 24.75 5.58
CA HIS A 243 -11.71 25.61 6.06
C HIS A 243 -12.65 26.10 4.94
N ALA A 244 -12.25 25.94 3.68
CA ALA A 244 -13.13 26.18 2.54
C ALA A 244 -14.36 25.26 2.58
N ASP A 245 -15.48 25.69 2.01
CA ASP A 245 -16.58 24.76 1.74
C ASP A 245 -16.07 23.63 0.85
N ARG A 246 -16.47 22.40 1.17
CA ARG A 246 -15.93 21.20 0.48
C ARG A 246 -16.06 21.32 -1.03
N ASP A 247 -17.24 21.75 -1.46
CA ASP A 247 -17.62 21.81 -2.86
C ASP A 247 -16.87 22.92 -3.63
N GLU A 248 -16.09 23.77 -2.96
CA GLU A 248 -15.14 24.69 -3.61
C GLU A 248 -13.92 23.98 -4.21
N HIS A 249 -13.53 22.82 -3.64
CA HIS A 249 -12.32 22.11 -4.05
C HIS A 249 -12.58 20.74 -4.65
N PHE A 250 -13.61 20.04 -4.20
CA PHE A 250 -13.99 18.74 -4.73
C PHE A 250 -15.43 18.38 -4.36
N THR A 251 -16.04 17.51 -5.15
CA THR A 251 -17.31 16.88 -4.78
C THR A 251 -17.06 15.46 -4.26
N LEU A 252 -17.93 14.99 -3.36
CA LEU A 252 -17.86 13.62 -2.84
C LEU A 252 -19.23 12.94 -3.02
N THR A 253 -19.27 11.91 -3.87
CA THR A 253 -20.50 11.21 -4.27
C THR A 253 -20.44 9.75 -3.85
N ASP A 254 -21.51 9.21 -3.25
CA ASP A 254 -21.60 7.78 -2.97
C ASP A 254 -21.70 6.99 -4.29
N LEU A 255 -20.91 5.94 -4.40
CA LEU A 255 -21.01 4.99 -5.50
C LEU A 255 -21.84 3.78 -5.08
N PRO A 256 -22.56 3.16 -6.03
CA PRO A 256 -23.23 1.90 -5.77
C PRO A 256 -22.22 0.86 -5.29
N ALA A 257 -22.65 0.02 -4.34
CA ALA A 257 -21.89 -1.15 -3.94
C ALA A 257 -21.62 -2.00 -5.19
N LYS A 258 -20.40 -2.50 -5.33
CA LYS A 258 -20.10 -3.46 -6.41
C LYS A 258 -20.92 -4.73 -6.12
N PRO A 259 -21.64 -5.31 -7.10
CA PRO A 259 -22.36 -6.56 -6.93
C PRO A 259 -21.41 -7.72 -6.58
#